data_AF-A0A3B0PVG5-F1
#
_entry.id   AF-A0A3B0PVG5-F1
#
_cell.length_a   1.000
_cell.length_b   1.000
_cell.length_c   1.000
_cell.angle_alpha   90.00
_cell.angle_beta   90.00
_cell.angle_gamma   90.00
#
_symmetry.space_group_name_H-M   'P 1'
#
loop_
_entity.id
_entity.type
_entity.pdbx_description
1 polymer ?
#
loop_
_entity_poly.entity_id
_entity_poly.type
_entity_poly.pdbx_seq_one_letter_code
_entity_poly.pdbx_strand_id
1 'polypeptide(L)'
;MAIRNEKYDTILNNLLDVHSNDSSIFTKMNNQSFFDLRKVISNEQFDEIIYHDAFEISLLDGDLLSFKKDVQQAQTFDELRHVLATKNTRKLKIDKFVETQKNLNEAKRFIINKIEHRVQESVKQW
;
A
#
# COMPACT_ATOMS: atom_id res chain seq x y z
N MET A 1 -28.83 -35.91 -23.23
CA MET A 1 -27.41 -35.95 -23.67
C MET A 1 -26.79 -34.62 -23.28
N ALA A 2 -25.82 -34.62 -22.37
CA ALA A 2 -25.14 -33.40 -21.94
C ALA A 2 -24.21 -32.91 -23.07
N ILE A 3 -24.33 -31.64 -23.44
CA ILE A 3 -23.44 -30.98 -24.41
C ILE A 3 -22.05 -30.93 -23.77
N ARG A 4 -21.12 -31.78 -24.23
CA ARG A 4 -19.71 -31.70 -23.84
C ARG A 4 -19.16 -30.37 -24.34
N ASN A 5 -18.74 -29.53 -23.41
CA ASN A 5 -18.23 -28.21 -23.72
C ASN A 5 -16.72 -28.33 -23.94
N GLU A 6 -16.33 -28.67 -25.17
CA GLU A 6 -14.93 -29.01 -25.55
C GLU A 6 -13.90 -27.97 -25.09
N LYS A 7 -14.30 -26.69 -24.99
CA LYS A 7 -13.46 -25.62 -24.42
C LYS A 7 -13.16 -25.83 -22.95
N TYR A 8 -14.15 -26.20 -22.15
CA TYR A 8 -13.97 -26.49 -20.73
C TYR A 8 -13.11 -27.73 -20.52
N ASP A 9 -13.33 -28.79 -21.30
CA ASP A 9 -12.51 -29.99 -21.24
C ASP A 9 -11.06 -29.69 -21.65
N THR A 10 -10.84 -28.81 -22.64
CA THR A 10 -9.49 -28.38 -23.06
C THR A 10 -8.79 -27.58 -21.96
N ILE A 11 -9.47 -26.63 -21.32
CA ILE A 11 -8.90 -25.85 -20.20
C ILE A 11 -8.58 -26.78 -19.02
N LEU A 12 -9.49 -27.71 -18.70
CA LEU A 12 -9.31 -28.67 -17.61
C LEU A 12 -8.14 -29.62 -17.88
N ASN A 13 -8.00 -30.10 -19.12
CA ASN A 13 -6.88 -30.96 -19.52
C ASN A 13 -5.54 -30.23 -19.43
N ASN A 14 -5.48 -28.96 -19.84
CA ASN A 14 -4.29 -28.12 -19.66
C ASN A 14 -3.97 -27.86 -18.17
N LEU A 15 -4.98 -27.85 -17.29
CA LEU A 15 -4.80 -27.76 -15.83
C LEU A 15 -4.44 -29.11 -15.17
N LEU A 16 -4.60 -30.23 -15.87
CA LEU A 16 -4.21 -31.57 -15.41
C LEU A 16 -2.78 -31.93 -15.84
N ASP A 17 -2.31 -31.38 -16.98
CA ASP A 17 -0.92 -31.51 -17.47
C ASP A 17 0.05 -30.50 -16.81
N VAL A 18 -0.24 -30.12 -15.57
CA VAL A 18 0.59 -29.17 -14.82
C VAL A 18 1.74 -29.93 -14.17
N HIS A 19 2.89 -29.91 -14.84
CA HIS A 19 4.12 -30.38 -14.24
C HIS A 19 4.51 -29.47 -13.06
N SER A 20 5.08 -30.04 -12.00
CA SER A 20 5.52 -29.29 -10.80
C SER A 20 6.57 -28.20 -11.07
N ASN A 21 7.06 -28.12 -12.31
CA ASN A 21 8.04 -27.14 -12.78
C ASN A 21 7.46 -26.15 -13.81
N ASP A 22 6.14 -26.16 -14.02
CA ASP A 22 5.48 -25.21 -14.92
C ASP A 22 5.57 -23.79 -14.33
N SER A 23 6.45 -22.97 -14.92
CA SER A 23 6.74 -21.60 -14.48
C SER A 23 5.56 -20.65 -14.66
N SER A 24 4.60 -21.01 -15.53
CA SER A 24 3.38 -20.22 -15.78
C SER A 24 2.34 -20.38 -14.66
N ILE A 25 2.41 -21.47 -13.90
CA ILE A 25 1.50 -21.78 -12.78
C ILE A 25 2.19 -21.58 -11.43
N PHE A 26 3.46 -21.94 -11.34
CA PHE A 26 4.28 -21.80 -10.14
C PHE A 26 5.23 -20.61 -10.27
N THR A 27 4.69 -19.44 -10.57
CA THR A 27 5.46 -18.20 -10.47
C THR A 27 5.79 -17.94 -9.00
N LYS A 28 7.03 -18.22 -8.58
CA LYS A 28 7.54 -17.72 -7.31
C LYS A 28 7.78 -16.23 -7.45
N MET A 29 7.12 -15.40 -6.65
CA MET A 29 7.42 -13.97 -6.59
C MET A 29 8.86 -13.78 -6.12
N ASN A 30 9.77 -13.48 -7.04
CA ASN A 30 11.10 -13.00 -6.71
C ASN A 30 11.07 -11.47 -6.61
N ASN A 31 10.88 -10.93 -5.41
CA ASN A 31 10.85 -9.48 -5.18
C ASN A 31 12.17 -8.73 -5.53
N GLN A 32 13.19 -9.41 -6.08
CA GLN A 32 14.40 -8.75 -6.59
C GLN A 32 14.19 -8.02 -7.92
N SER A 33 13.19 -8.41 -8.72
CA SER A 33 12.98 -7.85 -10.07
C SER A 33 11.53 -7.43 -10.36
N PHE A 34 10.65 -7.55 -9.37
CA PHE A 34 9.24 -7.22 -9.50
C PHE A 34 8.82 -6.27 -8.39
N PHE A 35 8.02 -5.26 -8.75
CA PHE A 35 7.51 -4.26 -7.83
C PHE A 35 6.03 -4.52 -7.56
N ASP A 36 5.70 -4.72 -6.29
CA ASP A 36 4.32 -4.93 -5.85
C ASP A 36 3.65 -3.57 -5.62
N LEU A 37 3.02 -3.05 -6.69
CA LEU A 37 2.33 -1.75 -6.68
C LEU A 37 1.30 -1.65 -5.56
N ARG A 38 0.64 -2.76 -5.20
CA ARG A 38 -0.41 -2.80 -4.16
C ARG A 38 0.11 -2.41 -2.77
N LYS A 39 1.42 -2.46 -2.55
CA LYS A 39 2.05 -2.03 -1.30
C LYS A 39 2.28 -0.52 -1.19
N VAL A 40 2.13 0.22 -2.30
CA VAL A 40 2.62 1.60 -2.43
C VAL A 40 1.53 2.57 -2.88
N ILE A 41 0.52 2.09 -3.58
CA ILE A 41 -0.60 2.91 -4.04
C ILE A 41 -1.81 2.74 -3.10
N SER A 42 -2.60 3.81 -2.97
CA SER A 42 -3.83 3.78 -2.18
C SER A 42 -4.89 2.89 -2.83
N ASN A 43 -5.96 2.57 -2.10
CA ASN A 43 -7.09 1.83 -2.67
C ASN A 43 -7.74 2.57 -3.84
N GLU A 44 -7.87 3.90 -3.74
CA GLU A 44 -8.46 4.74 -4.78
C GLU A 44 -7.60 4.73 -6.05
N GLN A 45 -6.28 4.84 -5.92
CA GLN A 45 -5.35 4.75 -7.06
C GLN A 45 -5.36 3.36 -7.71
N PHE A 46 -5.53 2.30 -6.91
CA PHE A 46 -5.66 0.95 -7.45
C PHE A 46 -6.95 0.80 -8.25
N ASP A 47 -8.07 1.31 -7.74
CA ASP A 47 -9.33 1.31 -8.47
C ASP A 47 -9.19 2.11 -9.79
N GLU A 48 -8.48 3.24 -9.77
CA GLU A 48 -8.20 4.02 -10.97
C GLU A 48 -7.47 3.18 -12.04
N ILE A 49 -6.43 2.43 -11.66
CA ILE A 49 -5.70 1.52 -12.56
C ILE A 49 -6.58 0.42 -13.13
N ILE A 50 -7.48 -0.14 -12.33
CA ILE A 50 -8.31 -1.28 -12.74
C ILE A 50 -9.46 -0.84 -13.66
N TYR A 51 -10.02 0.34 -13.43
CA TYR A 51 -11.25 0.77 -14.10
C TYR A 51 -11.05 1.81 -15.21
N HIS A 52 -9.83 2.32 -15.41
CA HIS A 52 -9.55 3.33 -16.45
C HIS A 52 -8.42 2.89 -17.38
N ASP A 53 -8.66 2.97 -18.69
CA ASP A 53 -7.70 2.59 -19.73
C ASP A 53 -6.45 3.50 -19.79
N ALA A 54 -6.57 4.73 -19.29
CA ALA A 54 -5.49 5.68 -19.15
C ALA A 54 -5.53 6.27 -17.74
N PHE A 55 -4.40 6.20 -17.03
CA PHE A 55 -4.27 6.70 -15.67
C PHE A 55 -2.91 7.39 -15.48
N GLU A 56 -2.86 8.35 -14.57
CA GLU A 56 -1.62 8.96 -14.09
C GLU A 56 -1.63 8.90 -12.56
N ILE A 57 -0.91 7.92 -12.02
CA ILE A 57 -0.82 7.72 -10.57
C ILE A 57 0.53 8.24 -10.06
N SER A 58 0.47 9.02 -8.99
CA SER A 58 1.68 9.35 -8.24
C SER A 58 2.08 8.16 -7.38
N LEU A 59 3.28 7.63 -7.62
CA LEU A 59 3.90 6.58 -6.80
C LEU A 59 4.46 7.14 -5.47
N LEU A 60 4.34 8.45 -5.25
CA LEU A 60 4.50 9.05 -3.93
C LEU A 60 3.26 8.69 -3.11
N ASP A 61 3.52 7.92 -2.06
CA ASP A 61 2.57 7.41 -1.06
C ASP A 61 1.53 8.49 -0.65
N GLY A 62 0.43 8.58 -1.40
CA GLY A 62 -0.56 9.65 -1.28
C GLY A 62 -1.24 9.62 0.10
N ASP A 63 -1.31 8.43 0.67
CA ASP A 63 -1.76 8.20 2.04
C ASP A 63 -0.81 8.86 3.06
N LEU A 64 0.51 8.81 2.86
CA LEU A 64 1.47 9.50 3.73
C LEU A 64 1.41 11.02 3.57
N LEU A 65 1.18 11.53 2.36
CA LEU A 65 1.02 12.98 2.14
C LEU A 65 -0.28 13.50 2.76
N SER A 66 -1.40 12.76 2.62
CA SER A 66 -2.65 13.09 3.30
C SER A 66 -2.47 13.07 4.83
N PHE A 67 -1.81 12.04 5.34
CA PHE A 67 -1.52 11.92 6.77
C PHE A 67 -0.63 13.06 7.29
N LYS A 68 0.38 13.50 6.53
CA LYS A 68 1.18 14.69 6.86
C LYS A 68 0.31 15.93 7.02
N LYS A 69 -0.64 16.14 6.10
CA LYS A 69 -1.58 17.28 6.13
C LYS A 69 -2.50 17.21 7.35
N ASP A 70 -3.04 16.03 7.65
CA ASP A 70 -3.92 15.82 8.81
C ASP A 70 -3.17 16.12 10.13
N VAL A 71 -1.91 15.67 10.25
CA VAL A 71 -1.04 15.96 11.40
C VAL A 71 -0.75 17.46 11.53
N GLN A 72 -0.54 18.17 10.42
CA GLN A 72 -0.34 19.62 10.43
C GLN A 72 -1.58 20.36 10.93
N GLN A 73 -2.77 19.91 10.52
CA GLN A 73 -4.05 20.56 10.83
C GLN A 73 -4.54 20.34 12.27
N ALA A 74 -4.17 19.23 12.92
CA ALA A 74 -4.59 18.92 14.29
C ALA A 74 -4.25 20.03 15.29
N GLN A 75 -5.23 20.70 15.90
CA GLN A 75 -4.99 21.81 16.84
C GLN A 75 -4.82 21.33 18.28
N THR A 76 -5.21 20.10 18.58
CA THR A 76 -5.17 19.52 19.92
C THR A 76 -4.47 18.16 19.93
N PHE A 77 -4.02 17.72 21.12
CA PHE A 77 -3.47 16.36 21.27
C PHE A 77 -4.51 15.27 21.00
N ASP A 78 -5.78 15.52 21.30
CA ASP A 78 -6.85 14.56 21.06
C ASP A 78 -7.17 14.43 19.56
N GLU A 79 -7.19 15.54 18.82
CA GLU A 79 -7.23 15.51 17.35
C GLU A 79 -6.04 14.77 16.77
N LEU A 80 -4.82 15.04 17.28
CA LEU A 80 -3.63 14.36 16.82
C LEU A 80 -3.72 12.84 17.07
N ARG A 81 -4.17 12.40 18.24
CA ARG A 81 -4.41 10.99 18.55
C ARG A 81 -5.48 10.37 17.65
N HIS A 82 -6.54 11.12 17.34
CA HIS A 82 -7.58 10.66 16.42
C HIS A 82 -7.03 10.43 15.01
N VAL A 83 -6.21 11.35 14.50
CA VAL A 83 -5.51 11.20 13.22
C VAL A 83 -4.57 9.97 13.23
N LEU A 84 -3.85 9.73 14.35
CA LEU A 84 -2.97 8.57 14.49
C LEU A 84 -3.72 7.24 14.53
N ALA A 85 -4.91 7.22 15.13
CA ALA A 85 -5.75 6.02 15.26
C ALA A 85 -6.50 5.66 13.97
N THR A 86 -6.89 6.66 13.18
CA THR A 86 -7.62 6.48 11.93
C THR A 86 -6.74 6.09 10.75
N LYS A 87 -5.47 6.48 10.77
CA LYS A 87 -4.48 6.09 9.74
C LYS A 87 -3.70 4.85 10.22
N ASN A 88 -3.27 3.99 9.30
CA ASN A 88 -2.49 2.79 9.63
C ASN A 88 -1.03 3.15 9.99
N THR A 89 -0.83 3.79 11.15
CA THR A 89 0.44 4.35 11.62
C THR A 89 1.33 3.33 12.34
N ARG A 90 0.88 2.07 12.52
CA ARG A 90 1.62 1.02 13.25
C ARG A 90 3.06 0.81 12.74
N LYS A 91 3.31 1.07 11.45
CA LYS A 91 4.65 0.98 10.84
C LYS A 91 5.60 2.12 11.25
N LEU A 92 5.08 3.27 11.68
CA LEU A 92 5.84 4.46 12.04
C LEU A 92 6.28 4.49 13.51
N LYS A 93 5.68 3.65 14.37
CA LYS A 93 6.00 3.51 15.81
C LYS A 93 6.02 4.87 16.55
N ILE A 94 4.98 5.67 16.34
CA ILE A 94 4.87 7.07 16.82
C ILE A 94 3.99 7.21 18.07
N ASP A 95 3.13 6.24 18.37
CA ASP A 95 2.10 6.34 19.43
C ASP A 95 2.70 6.62 20.82
N LYS A 96 3.69 5.83 21.22
CA LYS A 96 4.36 5.98 22.53
C LYS A 96 5.03 7.34 22.70
N PHE A 97 5.57 7.91 21.62
CA PHE A 97 6.22 9.22 21.68
C PHE A 97 5.19 10.32 21.95
N VAL A 98 4.04 10.25 21.26
CA VAL A 98 2.96 11.24 21.39
C VAL A 98 2.32 11.18 22.78
N GLU A 99 2.20 10.00 23.37
CA GLU A 99 1.70 9.82 24.75
C GLU A 99 2.59 10.50 25.80
N THR A 100 3.91 10.53 25.57
CA THR A 100 4.87 11.11 26.52
C THR A 100 5.09 12.61 26.35
N GLN A 101 4.60 13.19 25.24
CA GLN A 101 4.97 14.53 24.85
C GLN A 101 3.99 15.59 25.38
N LYS A 102 4.53 16.71 25.88
CA LYS A 102 3.73 17.82 26.46
C LYS A 102 3.54 18.98 25.48
N ASN A 103 4.39 19.07 24.46
CA ASN A 103 4.36 20.10 23.44
C ASN A 103 3.81 19.56 22.12
N LEU A 104 2.63 20.04 21.70
CA LEU A 104 1.98 19.61 20.47
C LEU A 104 2.84 19.87 19.22
N ASN A 105 3.53 21.01 19.17
CA ASN A 105 4.36 21.37 18.02
C ASN A 105 5.57 20.45 17.88
N GLU A 106 6.17 20.04 19.00
CA GLU A 106 7.24 19.04 19.00
C GLU A 106 6.72 17.66 18.58
N ALA A 107 5.54 17.26 19.05
CA ALA A 107 4.90 16.01 18.64
C ALA A 107 4.64 15.98 17.13
N LYS A 108 4.03 17.04 16.58
CA LYS A 108 3.81 17.20 15.14
C LYS A 108 5.11 17.14 14.35
N ARG A 109 6.11 17.91 14.76
CA ARG A 109 7.41 17.95 14.08
C ARG A 109 8.06 16.57 14.03
N PHE A 110 8.03 15.81 15.13
CA PHE A 110 8.56 14.45 15.16
C PHE A 110 7.84 13.53 14.17
N ILE A 111 6.50 13.56 14.18
CA ILE A 111 5.69 12.74 13.26
C ILE A 111 5.96 13.13 11.81
N ILE A 112 5.99 14.42 11.49
CA ILE A 112 6.27 14.93 10.15
C ILE A 112 7.65 14.46 9.67
N ASN A 113 8.68 14.56 10.51
CA ASN A 113 10.02 14.07 10.17
C ASN A 113 10.03 12.56 9.86
N LYS A 114 9.24 11.76 10.61
CA LYS A 114 9.08 10.32 10.35
C LYS A 114 8.39 10.05 9.03
N ILE A 115 7.35 10.81 8.71
CA ILE A 115 6.65 10.72 7.43
C ILE A 115 7.59 11.09 6.28
N GLU A 116 8.32 12.20 6.39
CA GLU A 116 9.26 12.65 5.36
C GLU A 116 10.38 11.65 5.11
N HIS A 117 10.95 11.08 6.17
CA HIS A 117 11.93 10.01 6.03
C HIS A 117 11.33 8.79 5.32
N ARG A 118 10.08 8.43 5.61
CA ARG A 118 9.39 7.31 4.96
C ARG A 118 9.18 7.56 3.47
N VAL A 119 8.77 8.78 3.12
CA VAL A 119 8.61 9.22 1.73
C VAL A 119 9.95 9.19 0.99
N GLN A 120 11.02 9.71 1.60
CA GLN A 120 12.37 9.68 1.00
C GLN A 120 12.86 8.25 0.75
N GLU A 121 12.66 7.34 1.71
CA GLU A 121 13.02 5.93 1.51
C GLU A 121 12.18 5.28 0.41
N SER A 122 10.90 5.64 0.29
CA SER A 122 10.04 5.18 -0.81
C SER A 122 10.54 5.68 -2.16
N VAL A 123 10.99 6.93 -2.26
CA VAL A 123 11.54 7.51 -3.50
C VAL A 123 12.83 6.77 -3.92
N LYS A 124 13.69 6.40 -2.97
CA LYS A 124 14.94 5.67 -3.27
C LYS A 124 14.73 4.24 -3.80
N GLN A 125 13.54 3.67 -3.66
CA GLN A 125 13.24 2.35 -4.22
C GLN A 125 12.89 2.38 -5.71
N TRP A 126 12.78 3.58 -6.29
CA TRP A 126 12.58 3.84 -7.71
C TRP A 126 13.90 4.28 -8.36
#